data_AF-A0A662S0L6-F1
#
_entry.id   AF-A0A662S0L6-F1
#
_cell.length_a   1.000
_cell.length_b   1.000
_cell.length_c   1.000
_cell.angle_alpha   90.00
_cell.angle_beta   90.00
_cell.angle_gamma   90.00
#
_symmetry.space_group_name_H-M   'P 1'
#
loop_
_entity.id
_entity.type
_entity.pdbx_description
1 polymer ?
#
loop_
_entity_poly.entity_id
_entity_poly.type
_entity_poly.pdbx_seq_one_letter_code
_entity_poly.pdbx_strand_id
1 'polypeptide(L)'
;MKIIKFANLLAEAARRKGFRAKAWSIVQGMGYSQDAPYNILYRFEQLGILRICNSNIILTEDGEKFLEKVFYLAKIVKNNTVGYENDTGRVIGNILYALADWSHKMRSSNDLLRYADELIRKIKELEKIDVELYKHYIFLLPRYHYEAFEDPLTLLEILVSSKRKS
;
A
#
# COMPACT_ATOMS: atom_id res chain seq x y z
N MET A 1 16.42 1.54 -16.08
CA MET A 1 15.29 2.41 -15.66
C MET A 1 15.09 2.34 -14.15
N LYS A 2 14.89 3.48 -13.46
CA LYS A 2 14.76 3.56 -11.98
C LYS A 2 13.60 2.70 -11.44
N ILE A 3 12.44 2.73 -12.11
CA ILE A 3 11.26 1.92 -11.77
C ILE A 3 11.55 0.42 -11.74
N ILE A 4 12.26 -0.09 -12.75
CA ILE A 4 12.60 -1.52 -12.81
C ILE A 4 13.52 -1.91 -11.64
N LYS A 5 14.47 -1.04 -11.26
CA LYS A 5 15.33 -1.28 -10.09
C LYS A 5 14.51 -1.31 -8.80
N PHE A 6 13.57 -0.37 -8.63
CA PHE A 6 12.67 -0.36 -7.47
C PHE A 6 11.81 -1.62 -7.41
N ALA A 7 11.18 -1.99 -8.54
CA ALA A 7 10.33 -3.17 -8.62
C ALA A 7 11.11 -4.47 -8.38
N ASN A 8 12.37 -4.56 -8.83
CA ASN A 8 13.24 -5.70 -8.51
C ASN A 8 13.56 -5.78 -7.02
N LEU A 9 13.88 -4.64 -6.39
CA LEU A 9 14.10 -4.56 -4.94
C LEU A 9 12.86 -5.02 -4.17
N LEU A 10 11.68 -4.52 -4.55
CA LEU A 10 10.39 -4.93 -3.96
C LEU A 10 10.13 -6.43 -4.17
N ALA A 11 10.36 -6.95 -5.37
CA ALA A 11 10.16 -8.36 -5.67
C ALA A 11 11.09 -9.27 -4.87
N GLU A 12 12.34 -8.84 -4.63
CA GLU A 12 13.28 -9.56 -3.77
C GLU A 12 12.86 -9.53 -2.30
N ALA A 13 12.50 -8.35 -1.78
CA ALA A 13 12.01 -8.20 -0.42
C ALA A 13 10.72 -9.02 -0.18
N ALA A 14 9.79 -9.01 -1.14
CA ALA A 14 8.57 -9.80 -1.09
C ALA A 14 8.86 -11.32 -1.12
N ARG A 15 9.81 -11.77 -1.94
CA ARG A 15 10.23 -13.19 -1.97
C ARG A 15 10.79 -13.66 -0.64
N ARG A 16 11.59 -12.84 0.05
CA ARG A 16 12.08 -13.15 1.41
C ARG A 16 10.96 -13.34 2.44
N LYS A 17 9.75 -12.80 2.17
CA LYS A 17 8.55 -12.93 3.00
C LYS A 17 7.60 -14.05 2.52
N GLY A 18 8.01 -14.86 1.54
CA GLY A 18 7.21 -15.96 1.00
C GLY A 18 6.20 -15.55 -0.07
N PHE A 19 6.27 -14.32 -0.60
CA PHE A 19 5.40 -13.90 -1.69
C PHE A 19 6.01 -14.21 -3.06
N ARG A 20 5.18 -14.73 -3.97
CA ARG A 20 5.53 -14.83 -5.39
C ARG A 20 5.24 -13.50 -6.08
N ALA A 21 6.23 -12.61 -6.14
CA ALA A 21 6.12 -11.32 -6.80
C ALA A 21 7.16 -11.19 -7.91
N LYS A 22 6.73 -10.78 -9.12
CA LYS A 22 7.62 -10.45 -10.24
C LYS A 22 7.66 -8.94 -10.41
N ALA A 23 8.83 -8.38 -10.71
CA ALA A 23 8.99 -6.93 -10.85
C ALA A 23 8.01 -6.30 -11.85
N TRP A 24 7.80 -6.92 -13.02
CA TRP A 24 6.85 -6.40 -14.01
C TRP A 24 5.40 -6.38 -13.51
N SER A 25 4.98 -7.36 -12.69
CA SER A 25 3.60 -7.40 -12.16
C SER A 25 3.43 -6.39 -11.03
N ILE A 26 4.48 -6.10 -10.27
CA ILE A 26 4.50 -4.94 -9.33
C ILE A 26 4.31 -3.64 -10.10
N VAL A 27 5.05 -3.42 -11.19
CA VAL A 27 4.92 -2.20 -12.00
C VAL A 27 3.50 -2.07 -12.58
N GLN A 28 2.87 -3.16 -13.00
CA GLN A 28 1.48 -3.14 -13.48
C GLN A 28 0.45 -2.77 -12.40
N GLY A 29 0.78 -2.91 -11.11
CA GLY A 29 -0.07 -2.45 -10.02
C GLY A 29 0.19 -0.99 -9.63
N MET A 30 1.27 -0.36 -10.10
CA MET A 30 1.66 1.00 -9.71
C MET A 30 0.88 2.08 -10.48
N GLY A 31 -0.45 1.95 -10.53
CA GLY A 31 -1.37 2.89 -11.17
C GLY A 31 -1.67 2.60 -12.64
N TYR A 32 -2.52 3.45 -13.23
CA TYR A 32 -3.10 3.25 -14.57
C TYR A 32 -2.40 4.03 -15.69
N SER A 33 -1.52 4.98 -15.34
CA SER A 33 -0.76 5.78 -16.30
C SER A 33 0.72 5.39 -16.32
N GLN A 34 1.43 5.73 -17.40
CA GLN A 34 2.87 5.48 -17.51
C GLN A 34 3.69 6.29 -16.49
N ASP A 35 3.15 7.41 -16.00
CA ASP A 35 3.81 8.31 -15.06
C ASP A 35 3.60 7.91 -13.59
N ALA A 36 2.54 7.17 -13.28
CA ALA A 36 2.19 6.81 -11.90
C ALA A 36 3.34 6.14 -11.13
N PRO A 37 4.10 5.18 -11.69
CA PRO A 37 5.26 4.61 -10.99
C PRO A 37 6.35 5.65 -10.64
N TYR A 38 6.54 6.66 -11.48
CA TYR A 38 7.52 7.73 -11.26
C TYR A 38 7.06 8.70 -10.18
N ASN A 39 5.76 9.04 -10.17
CA ASN A 39 5.16 9.86 -9.13
C ASN A 39 5.24 9.18 -7.75
N ILE A 40 5.02 7.86 -7.69
CA ILE A 40 5.22 7.07 -6.46
C ILE A 40 6.66 7.19 -5.96
N LEU A 41 7.65 6.98 -6.83
CA LEU A 41 9.06 7.09 -6.44
C LEU A 41 9.40 8.48 -5.91
N TYR A 42 8.99 9.52 -6.63
CA TYR A 42 9.25 10.90 -6.23
C TYR A 42 8.57 11.24 -4.90
N ARG A 43 7.34 10.77 -4.70
CA ARG A 43 6.63 10.95 -3.44
C ARG A 43 7.33 10.28 -2.27
N PHE A 44 7.78 9.04 -2.45
CA PHE A 44 8.51 8.30 -1.43
C PHE A 44 9.90 8.88 -1.14
N GLU A 45 10.55 9.48 -2.14
CA GLU A 45 11.76 10.26 -1.92
C GLU A 45 11.50 11.51 -1.06
N GLN A 46 10.48 12.30 -1.40
CA GLN A 46 10.08 13.49 -0.63
C GLN A 46 9.75 13.17 0.83
N LEU A 47 9.10 12.03 1.07
CA LEU A 47 8.77 11.58 2.42
C LEU A 47 9.96 10.95 3.16
N GLY A 48 11.08 10.68 2.50
CA GLY A 48 12.24 10.02 3.13
C GLY A 48 12.08 8.51 3.34
N ILE A 49 11.18 7.86 2.58
CA ILE A 49 11.04 6.40 2.52
C ILE A 49 12.20 5.79 1.72
N LEU A 50 12.68 6.49 0.70
CA LEU A 50 13.81 6.09 -0.11
C LEU A 50 14.68 7.29 -0.47
N ARG A 51 15.89 7.02 -0.93
CA ARG A 51 16.79 8.01 -1.54
C ARG A 51 17.11 7.59 -2.96
N ILE A 52 17.05 8.54 -3.91
CA ILE A 52 17.47 8.31 -5.29
C ILE A 52 18.86 8.90 -5.49
N CYS A 53 19.89 8.06 -5.36
CA CYS A 53 21.27 8.46 -5.58
C CYS A 53 21.68 8.08 -7.02
N ASN A 54 21.81 9.06 -7.92
CA ASN A 54 22.07 8.86 -9.35
C ASN A 54 21.02 7.94 -9.99
N SER A 55 21.42 6.72 -10.34
CA SER A 55 20.56 5.69 -10.91
C SER A 55 20.16 4.60 -9.91
N ASN A 56 20.58 4.71 -8.65
CA ASN A 56 20.31 3.73 -7.60
C ASN A 56 19.19 4.21 -6.68
N ILE A 57 18.49 3.24 -6.09
CA ILE A 57 17.41 3.45 -5.13
C ILE A 57 17.81 2.73 -3.87
N ILE A 58 17.82 3.47 -2.76
CA ILE A 58 18.22 2.97 -1.45
C ILE A 58 17.04 3.21 -0.50
N LEU A 59 16.54 2.16 0.15
CA LEU A 59 15.56 2.32 1.22
C LEU A 59 16.21 2.96 2.44
N THR A 60 15.49 3.84 3.12
CA THR A 60 15.86 4.26 4.47
C THR A 60 15.41 3.20 5.48
N GLU A 61 15.83 3.32 6.73
CA GLU A 61 15.33 2.45 7.81
C GLU A 61 13.79 2.53 7.94
N ASP A 62 13.22 3.73 7.83
CA ASP A 62 11.78 3.92 7.79
C ASP A 62 11.15 3.34 6.53
N GLY A 63 11.87 3.37 5.41
CA GLY A 63 11.46 2.72 4.18
C GLY A 63 11.31 1.21 4.33
N GLU A 64 12.24 0.55 5.02
CA GLU A 64 12.12 -0.87 5.32
C GLU A 64 10.91 -1.16 6.20
N LYS A 65 10.71 -0.38 7.27
CA LYS A 65 9.51 -0.48 8.14
C LYS A 65 8.23 -0.30 7.34
N PHE A 66 8.21 0.67 6.42
CA PHE A 66 7.06 0.94 5.56
C PHE A 66 6.77 -0.24 4.63
N LEU A 67 7.79 -0.86 4.03
CA LEU A 67 7.59 -2.05 3.19
C LEU A 67 7.00 -3.23 3.96
N GLU A 68 7.36 -3.43 5.23
CA GLU A 68 6.72 -4.45 6.07
C GLU A 68 5.20 -4.22 6.18
N LYS A 69 4.77 -2.96 6.32
CA LYS A 69 3.34 -2.59 6.34
C LYS A 69 2.67 -2.85 4.99
N VAL A 70 3.34 -2.49 3.89
CA VAL A 70 2.87 -2.75 2.52
C VAL A 70 2.65 -4.24 2.31
N PHE A 71 3.62 -5.08 2.68
CA PHE A 71 3.51 -6.53 2.53
C PHE A 71 2.43 -7.13 3.42
N TYR A 72 2.26 -6.60 4.63
CA TYR A 72 1.18 -6.99 5.52
C TYR A 72 -0.20 -6.69 4.90
N LEU A 73 -0.41 -5.46 4.40
CA LEU A 73 -1.64 -5.06 3.72
C LEU A 73 -1.88 -5.88 2.45
N ALA A 74 -0.85 -6.10 1.64
CA ALA A 74 -0.94 -6.91 0.44
C ALA A 74 -1.34 -8.36 0.74
N LYS A 75 -0.86 -8.93 1.85
CA LYS A 75 -1.28 -10.26 2.32
C LYS A 75 -2.76 -10.29 2.68
N ILE A 76 -3.24 -9.28 3.41
CA ILE A 76 -4.66 -9.18 3.78
C ILE A 76 -5.52 -9.09 2.52
N VAL A 77 -5.18 -8.20 1.58
CA VAL A 77 -5.92 -8.02 0.33
C VAL A 77 -5.95 -9.31 -0.47
N LYS A 78 -4.78 -9.94 -0.68
CA LYS A 78 -4.67 -11.21 -1.41
C LYS A 78 -5.57 -12.28 -0.82
N ASN A 79 -5.57 -12.44 0.50
CA ASN A 79 -6.27 -13.54 1.17
C ASN A 79 -7.80 -13.33 1.22
N ASN A 80 -8.28 -12.11 0.99
CA ASN A 80 -9.69 -11.76 1.13
C ASN A 80 -10.34 -11.26 -0.17
N THR A 81 -9.60 -11.23 -1.29
CA THR A 81 -10.12 -10.74 -2.58
C THR A 81 -9.97 -11.81 -3.66
N VAL A 82 -11.10 -12.25 -4.20
CA VAL A 82 -11.16 -13.18 -5.34
C VAL A 82 -10.43 -12.57 -6.54
N GLY A 83 -9.61 -13.39 -7.22
CA GLY A 83 -8.88 -12.98 -8.43
C GLY A 83 -7.49 -12.38 -8.18
N TYR A 84 -7.08 -12.16 -6.93
CA TYR A 84 -5.71 -11.77 -6.58
C TYR A 84 -4.83 -12.90 -6.05
N GLU A 85 -5.39 -14.11 -5.92
CA GLU A 85 -4.75 -15.30 -5.36
C GLU A 85 -3.39 -15.63 -6.02
N ASN A 86 -3.27 -15.38 -7.32
CA ASN A 86 -2.10 -15.72 -8.14
C ASN A 86 -1.21 -14.54 -8.55
N ASP A 87 -1.58 -13.30 -8.21
CA ASP A 87 -0.85 -12.09 -8.65
C ASP A 87 -0.51 -11.16 -7.49
N THR A 88 0.32 -11.67 -6.58
CA THR A 88 0.75 -10.92 -5.40
C THR A 88 1.60 -9.68 -5.74
N GLY A 89 2.36 -9.73 -6.84
CA GLY A 89 3.13 -8.58 -7.30
C GLY A 89 2.22 -7.39 -7.61
N ARG A 90 1.13 -7.62 -8.36
CA ARG A 90 0.17 -6.58 -8.69
C ARG A 90 -0.53 -6.00 -7.47
N VAL A 91 -0.88 -6.84 -6.49
CA VAL A 91 -1.45 -6.35 -5.22
C VAL A 91 -0.47 -5.45 -4.48
N ILE A 92 0.82 -5.81 -4.41
CA ILE A 92 1.86 -4.96 -3.80
C ILE A 92 1.93 -3.61 -4.52
N GLY A 93 1.93 -3.62 -5.86
CA GLY A 93 1.91 -2.41 -6.66
C GLY A 93 0.70 -1.52 -6.35
N ASN A 94 -0.50 -2.10 -6.29
CA ASN A 94 -1.74 -1.37 -6.00
C ASN A 94 -1.70 -0.73 -4.60
N ILE A 95 -1.22 -1.46 -3.60
CA ILE A 95 -1.09 -0.93 -2.23
C ILE A 95 -0.07 0.22 -2.18
N LEU A 96 1.07 0.10 -2.88
CA LEU A 96 2.04 1.19 -2.95
C LEU A 96 1.45 2.44 -3.61
N TYR A 97 0.71 2.25 -4.70
CA TYR A 97 0.05 3.34 -5.39
C TYR A 97 -0.98 4.03 -4.49
N ALA A 98 -1.84 3.26 -3.84
CA ALA A 98 -2.84 3.75 -2.90
C ALA A 98 -2.19 4.56 -1.75
N LEU A 99 -1.17 4.00 -1.09
CA LEU A 99 -0.49 4.70 0.01
C LEU A 99 0.27 5.95 -0.46
N ALA A 100 0.82 5.95 -1.67
CA ALA A 100 1.44 7.15 -2.23
C ALA A 100 0.42 8.27 -2.49
N ASP A 101 -0.74 7.91 -3.04
CA ASP A 101 -1.86 8.81 -3.31
C ASP A 101 -2.45 9.41 -2.01
N TRP A 102 -2.71 8.56 -1.01
CA TRP A 102 -3.24 8.99 0.29
C TRP A 102 -2.23 9.82 1.09
N SER A 103 -0.94 9.75 0.74
CA SER A 103 0.09 10.49 1.43
C SER A 103 0.09 11.99 1.17
N HIS A 104 -0.70 12.55 0.25
CA HIS A 104 -0.63 13.97 -0.17
C HIS A 104 -0.58 15.01 0.98
N LYS A 105 -1.22 14.77 2.13
CA LYS A 105 -1.16 15.65 3.32
C LYS A 105 0.03 15.41 4.25
N MET A 106 0.73 14.30 4.09
CA MET A 106 1.85 13.87 4.93
C MET A 106 3.12 14.64 4.59
N ARG A 107 4.01 14.85 5.56
CA ARG A 107 5.25 15.62 5.38
C ARG A 107 6.51 14.80 5.63
N SER A 108 6.39 13.63 6.23
CA SER A 108 7.53 12.80 6.61
C SER A 108 7.23 11.30 6.53
N SER A 109 8.29 10.49 6.60
CA SER A 109 8.23 9.03 6.70
C SER A 109 7.44 8.60 7.93
N ASN A 110 7.64 9.30 9.04
CA ASN A 110 6.94 9.04 10.29
C ASN A 110 5.42 9.28 10.18
N ASP A 111 4.98 10.29 9.42
CA ASP A 111 3.55 10.51 9.17
C ASP A 111 2.94 9.33 8.41
N LEU A 112 3.63 8.88 7.35
CA LEU A 112 3.19 7.76 6.53
C LEU A 112 3.19 6.43 7.30
N LEU A 113 4.20 6.19 8.14
CA LEU A 113 4.26 5.02 9.02
C LEU A 113 3.10 5.02 10.02
N ARG A 114 2.87 6.14 10.71
CA ARG A 114 1.74 6.27 11.66
C ARG A 114 0.40 6.07 10.97
N TYR A 115 0.23 6.63 9.79
CA TYR A 115 -0.99 6.43 9.00
C TYR A 115 -1.18 4.94 8.63
N ALA A 116 -0.13 4.27 8.15
CA ALA A 116 -0.20 2.85 7.80
C ALA A 116 -0.49 1.96 9.02
N ASP A 117 0.08 2.29 10.18
CA ASP A 117 -0.19 1.59 11.44
C ASP A 117 -1.65 1.77 11.89
N GLU A 118 -2.17 2.99 11.84
CA GLU A 118 -3.55 3.27 12.21
C GLU A 118 -4.55 2.60 11.26
N LEU A 119 -4.28 2.64 9.95
CA LEU A 119 -5.04 1.91 8.94
C LEU A 119 -5.09 0.40 9.26
N ILE A 120 -3.93 -0.22 9.53
CA ILE A 120 -3.85 -1.64 9.89
C ILE A 120 -4.62 -1.93 11.16
N ARG A 121 -4.51 -1.08 12.18
CA ARG A 121 -5.19 -1.25 13.46
C ARG A 121 -6.71 -1.23 13.27
N LYS A 122 -7.22 -0.27 12.51
CA LYS A 122 -8.65 -0.13 12.21
C LYS A 122 -9.18 -1.25 11.33
N ILE A 123 -8.39 -1.74 10.37
CA ILE A 123 -8.76 -2.91 9.56
C ILE A 123 -8.98 -4.13 10.44
N LYS A 124 -8.06 -4.41 11.38
CA LYS A 124 -8.20 -5.50 12.35
C LYS A 124 -9.38 -5.32 13.29
N GLU A 125 -9.72 -4.08 13.60
CA GLU A 125 -10.88 -3.75 14.42
C GLU A 125 -12.18 -4.06 13.66
N LEU A 126 -12.27 -3.64 12.40
CA LEU A 126 -13.41 -3.92 11.54
C LEU A 126 -13.60 -5.43 11.33
N GLU A 127 -12.53 -6.19 11.13
CA GLU A 127 -12.55 -7.66 11.01
C GLU A 127 -13.25 -8.34 12.21
N LYS A 128 -13.09 -7.79 13.41
CA LYS A 128 -13.71 -8.33 14.64
C LYS A 128 -15.17 -7.91 14.81
N ILE A 129 -15.55 -6.76 14.28
CA ILE A 129 -16.88 -6.18 14.47
C ILE A 129 -17.85 -6.68 13.40
N ASP A 130 -17.43 -6.67 12.12
CA ASP A 130 -18.27 -7.03 10.98
C ASP A 130 -17.40 -7.62 9.86
N VAL A 131 -17.40 -8.94 9.76
CA VAL A 131 -16.57 -9.70 8.81
C VAL A 131 -16.96 -9.41 7.36
N GLU A 132 -18.24 -9.19 7.07
CA GLU A 132 -18.67 -8.88 5.70
C GLU A 132 -18.22 -7.48 5.28
N LEU A 133 -18.42 -6.50 6.15
CA LEU A 133 -17.98 -5.13 5.90
C LEU A 133 -16.46 -5.04 5.79
N TYR A 134 -15.72 -5.80 6.60
CA TYR A 134 -14.28 -5.98 6.47
C TYR A 134 -13.88 -6.49 5.09
N LYS A 135 -14.51 -7.56 4.58
CA LYS A 135 -14.21 -8.10 3.25
C LYS A 135 -14.44 -7.05 2.15
N HIS A 136 -15.54 -6.29 2.23
CA HIS A 136 -15.83 -5.20 1.31
C HIS A 136 -14.76 -4.10 1.36
N TYR A 137 -14.38 -3.67 2.57
CA TYR A 137 -13.34 -2.64 2.73
C TYR A 137 -11.99 -3.10 2.16
N ILE A 138 -11.59 -4.35 2.44
CA ILE A 138 -10.35 -4.92 1.92
C ILE A 138 -10.36 -5.05 0.40
N PHE A 139 -11.50 -5.41 -0.19
CA PHE A 139 -11.66 -5.43 -1.64
C PHE A 139 -11.48 -4.03 -2.26
N LEU A 140 -11.98 -3.00 -1.58
CA LEU A 140 -11.91 -1.61 -2.05
C LEU A 140 -10.52 -0.99 -1.87
N LEU A 141 -9.80 -1.36 -0.82
CA LEU A 141 -8.50 -0.78 -0.44
C LEU A 141 -7.52 -0.57 -1.63
N PRO A 142 -7.23 -1.55 -2.50
CA PRO A 142 -6.33 -1.36 -3.64
C PRO A 142 -6.93 -0.56 -4.82
N ARG A 143 -8.22 -0.23 -4.78
CA ARG A 143 -9.00 0.43 -5.85
C ARG A 143 -9.47 1.83 -5.45
N TYR A 144 -9.18 2.23 -4.22
CA TYR A 144 -9.71 3.43 -3.61
C TYR A 144 -8.71 4.58 -3.78
N HIS A 145 -9.04 5.53 -4.65
CA HIS A 145 -8.18 6.66 -5.01
C HIS A 145 -8.70 7.95 -4.38
N TYR A 146 -7.82 8.67 -3.68
CA TYR A 146 -8.08 9.91 -2.96
C TYR A 146 -8.62 11.02 -3.86
N GLU A 147 -8.13 11.10 -5.10
CA GLU A 147 -8.60 12.10 -6.06
C GLU A 147 -10.11 11.99 -6.35
N ALA A 148 -10.72 10.83 -6.08
CA ALA A 148 -12.13 10.58 -6.36
C ALA A 148 -13.02 10.46 -5.10
N PHE A 149 -12.46 10.28 -3.89
CA PHE A 149 -13.24 9.92 -2.70
C PHE A 149 -12.64 10.43 -1.37
N GLU A 150 -13.44 10.39 -0.30
CA GLU A 150 -13.02 10.72 1.08
C GLU A 150 -11.83 9.87 1.54
N ASP A 151 -10.96 10.41 2.39
CA ASP A 151 -9.82 9.71 2.97
C ASP A 151 -10.17 8.27 3.46
N PRO A 152 -9.45 7.21 3.02
CA PRO A 152 -9.85 5.83 3.32
C PRO A 152 -9.75 5.45 4.80
N LEU A 153 -8.91 6.13 5.58
CA LEU A 153 -8.91 5.99 7.04
C LEU A 153 -10.18 6.60 7.64
N THR A 154 -10.56 7.79 7.19
CA THR A 154 -11.84 8.43 7.57
C THR A 154 -13.05 7.56 7.25
N LEU A 155 -13.12 6.98 6.04
CA LEU A 155 -14.19 6.02 5.69
C LEU A 155 -14.23 4.85 6.67
N LEU A 156 -13.07 4.27 6.99
CA LEU A 156 -12.96 3.16 7.91
C LEU A 156 -13.40 3.52 9.34
N GLU A 157 -13.10 4.75 9.79
CA GLU A 157 -13.55 5.27 11.08
C GLU A 157 -15.07 5.39 11.16
N ILE A 158 -15.72 5.85 10.08
CA ILE A 158 -17.18 5.94 9.98
C ILE A 158 -17.78 4.52 10.06
N LEU A 159 -17.25 3.58 9.28
CA LEU A 159 -17.71 2.19 9.27
C LEU A 159 -17.63 1.55 10.67
N VAL A 160 -16.47 1.66 11.33
CA VAL A 160 -16.27 1.12 12.69
C VAL A 160 -17.20 1.79 13.71
N SER A 161 -17.35 3.11 13.64
CA SER A 161 -18.18 3.86 14.60
C SER A 161 -19.68 3.57 14.43
N SER A 162 -20.14 3.37 13.19
CA SER A 162 -21.55 3.06 12.90
C SER A 162 -21.98 1.73 13.52
N LYS A 163 -21.10 0.73 13.52
CA LYS A 163 -21.37 -0.64 14.02
C LYS A 163 -21.23 -0.80 15.53
N ARG A 164 -20.55 0.13 16.21
CA ARG A 164 -20.46 0.16 17.67
C ARG A 164 -21.72 0.76 18.33
N LYS A 165 -22.53 1.49 17.56
CA LYS A 165 -23.75 2.16 18.04
C LYS A 165 -25.03 1.36 17.77
N SER A 166 -24.94 0.32 16.94
CA SER A 166 -25.99 -0.68 16.66
C SER A 166 -25.88 -1.85 17.62
#